data_AF-A0A949MHX7-F1
#
_entry.id   AF-A0A949MHX7-F1
#
_cell.length_a   1.000
_cell.length_b   1.000
_cell.length_c   1.000
_cell.angle_alpha   90.00
_cell.angle_beta   90.00
_cell.angle_gamma   90.00
#
_symmetry.space_group_name_H-M   'P 1'
#
loop_
_entity.id
_entity.type
_entity.pdbx_description
1 polymer ?
#
loop_
_entity_poly.entity_id
_entity_poly.type
_entity_poly.pdbx_seq_one_letter_code
_entity_poly.pdbx_strand_id
1 'polypeptide(L)'
;LDTETTSLDEMQARVVGISLCVQAGEAAYIPCAHDGPGAPAQLPLAEVLAALKPWLESPRHAKVGQHVKYDWHVLRNHGVQVRGYVHDTMLESYVLEAHKPHGLDSLAERHLGRKGLSYEDVCGKGASQIAFSQVDVAQATQYSCEDADFCLAVHGALIGRIDADEKLRYVYHHIEMPVSEVLGRVERNGVLIDAALLERQSHELAQRMSALEAQAVELAGQPFNLGSPKQIGDILFGKLQLPVVKKTAGGAPSTDEEVLDKLAQDYPLPRVILDHRSLSKLKGTYTDKLPKMVHPQTGRVHTHYAQAVAVTGRLSSNDPNLQNIPVRTPEGRRIREAFIAPPGHRIVSADYSQIELRIMAHISGDESLLAAFARGEDIHRATAAEVFGTPVDQVTSEQRRYAKVINFGLIYGMSAFGLASNLGIERSAATAYIDKYFQRYPRVKQYMDDTRATAKHLGYVETVFGRRLWLPEINSPNGPRRGAAERAAINAPMQGTAADLIKLAMIAV
;
A
#
# COMPACT_ATOMS: atom_id res chain seq x y z
N LEU A 1 -5.56 -26.07 -1.45
CA LEU A 1 -6.87 -25.85 -0.81
C LEU A 1 -7.31 -24.48 -1.25
N ASP A 2 -8.51 -24.37 -1.80
CA ASP A 2 -9.06 -23.12 -2.29
C ASP A 2 -10.59 -23.13 -2.15
N THR A 3 -11.20 -21.94 -2.09
CA THR A 3 -12.62 -21.76 -1.84
C THR A 3 -13.28 -20.87 -2.89
N GLU A 4 -14.38 -21.37 -3.44
CA GLU A 4 -15.23 -20.61 -4.33
C GLU A 4 -16.36 -19.97 -3.56
N THR A 5 -16.72 -18.74 -3.91
CA THR A 5 -17.52 -17.90 -3.02
C THR A 5 -18.53 -16.99 -3.71
N THR A 6 -19.43 -16.43 -2.90
CA THR A 6 -20.50 -15.53 -3.38
C THR A 6 -20.08 -14.08 -3.57
N SER A 7 -18.88 -13.67 -3.14
CA SER A 7 -18.47 -12.26 -3.09
C SER A 7 -16.96 -12.14 -2.93
N LEU A 8 -16.34 -11.10 -3.48
CA LEU A 8 -14.95 -10.75 -3.22
C LEU A 8 -14.72 -10.13 -1.83
N ASP A 9 -15.78 -9.71 -1.13
CA ASP A 9 -15.69 -9.29 0.27
C ASP A 9 -15.59 -10.52 1.18
N GLU A 10 -14.36 -10.89 1.50
CA GLU A 10 -14.00 -12.05 2.34
C GLU A 10 -14.68 -12.09 3.71
N MET A 11 -15.08 -10.94 4.26
CA MET A 11 -15.76 -10.84 5.55
C MET A 11 -17.24 -11.23 5.47
N GLN A 12 -17.85 -11.11 4.29
CA GLN A 12 -19.26 -11.41 4.02
C GLN A 12 -19.48 -12.60 3.08
N ALA A 13 -18.41 -13.06 2.42
CA ALA A 13 -18.42 -14.16 1.48
C ALA A 13 -18.89 -15.47 2.14
N ARG A 14 -19.72 -16.21 1.39
CA ARG A 14 -20.15 -17.57 1.74
C ARG A 14 -19.53 -18.56 0.76
N VAL A 15 -19.22 -19.76 1.23
CA VAL A 15 -18.67 -20.84 0.41
C VAL A 15 -19.75 -21.35 -0.55
N VAL A 16 -19.40 -21.42 -1.82
CA VAL A 16 -20.16 -22.06 -2.90
C VAL A 16 -19.63 -23.48 -3.14
N GLY A 17 -18.31 -23.66 -3.08
CA GLY A 17 -17.65 -24.95 -3.12
C GLY A 17 -16.19 -24.87 -2.68
N ILE A 18 -15.56 -26.04 -2.58
CA ILE A 18 -14.18 -26.17 -2.08
C ILE A 18 -13.39 -27.02 -3.08
N SER A 19 -12.21 -26.56 -3.46
CA SER A 19 -11.29 -27.28 -4.33
C SER A 19 -10.08 -27.80 -3.54
N LEU A 20 -9.68 -29.04 -3.86
CA LEU A 20 -8.57 -29.74 -3.23
C LEU A 20 -7.70 -30.38 -4.30
N CYS A 21 -6.39 -30.25 -4.15
CA CYS A 21 -5.40 -30.91 -5.00
C CYS A 21 -4.36 -31.56 -4.10
N VAL A 22 -4.15 -32.86 -4.27
CA VAL A 22 -3.18 -33.66 -3.47
C VAL A 22 -1.91 -33.94 -4.25
N GLN A 23 -2.01 -33.94 -5.58
CA GLN A 23 -0.93 -34.15 -6.52
C GLN A 23 -1.22 -33.29 -7.76
N ALA A 24 -0.21 -32.62 -8.31
CA ALA A 24 -0.39 -31.84 -9.53
C ALA A 24 -0.97 -32.72 -10.65
N GLY A 25 -1.99 -32.20 -11.34
CA GLY A 25 -2.84 -32.90 -12.31
C GLY A 25 -4.02 -33.67 -11.71
N GLU A 26 -4.10 -33.81 -10.38
CA GLU A 26 -5.16 -34.53 -9.66
C GLU A 26 -5.84 -33.60 -8.64
N ALA A 27 -6.90 -32.92 -9.10
CA ALA A 27 -7.71 -32.02 -8.30
C ALA A 27 -9.19 -32.43 -8.31
N ALA A 28 -9.90 -32.08 -7.24
CA ALA A 28 -11.33 -32.31 -7.08
C ALA A 28 -12.02 -31.05 -6.57
N TYR A 29 -13.23 -30.81 -7.08
CA TYR A 29 -14.13 -29.74 -6.64
C TYR A 29 -15.34 -30.34 -5.93
N ILE A 30 -15.69 -29.78 -4.77
CA ILE A 30 -16.85 -30.18 -3.96
C ILE A 30 -17.89 -29.05 -4.04
N PRO A 31 -18.86 -29.12 -4.97
CA PRO A 31 -19.94 -28.14 -5.06
C PRO A 31 -20.89 -28.31 -3.87
N CYS A 32 -21.21 -27.20 -3.21
CA CYS A 32 -22.02 -27.19 -1.98
C CYS A 32 -23.25 -26.28 -2.04
N ALA A 33 -23.21 -25.21 -2.85
CA ALA A 33 -24.26 -24.19 -2.87
C ALA A 33 -24.45 -23.52 -4.24
N HIS A 34 -24.29 -24.27 -5.34
CA HIS A 34 -24.75 -23.79 -6.65
C HIS A 34 -26.28 -23.74 -6.68
N ASP A 35 -26.82 -22.59 -7.06
CA ASP A 35 -28.25 -22.27 -7.15
C ASP A 35 -28.70 -21.86 -8.56
N GLY A 36 -27.83 -22.04 -9.55
CA GLY A 36 -28.13 -21.80 -10.96
C GLY A 36 -29.18 -22.76 -11.54
N PRO A 37 -29.78 -22.41 -12.70
CA PRO A 37 -30.75 -23.27 -13.38
C PRO A 37 -30.17 -24.65 -13.70
N GLY A 38 -30.86 -25.71 -13.29
CA GLY A 38 -30.40 -27.09 -13.55
C GLY A 38 -29.29 -27.58 -12.63
N ALA A 39 -28.98 -26.86 -11.54
CA ALA A 39 -27.99 -27.30 -10.56
C ALA A 39 -28.33 -28.72 -10.04
N PRO A 40 -27.37 -29.67 -10.09
CA PRO A 40 -27.58 -31.03 -9.62
C PRO A 40 -27.70 -31.07 -8.09
N ALA A 41 -28.08 -32.23 -7.56
CA ALA A 41 -27.99 -32.51 -6.13
C ALA A 41 -26.52 -32.39 -5.67
N GLN A 42 -26.30 -31.66 -4.59
CA GLN A 42 -24.99 -31.32 -4.03
C GLN A 42 -24.91 -31.75 -2.57
N LEU A 43 -23.70 -31.95 -2.05
CA LEU A 43 -23.52 -32.23 -0.63
C LEU A 43 -23.84 -30.98 0.19
N PRO A 44 -24.56 -31.09 1.32
CA PRO A 44 -24.80 -29.96 2.19
C PRO A 44 -23.48 -29.38 2.72
N LEU A 45 -23.29 -28.06 2.59
CA LEU A 45 -22.07 -27.38 3.04
C LEU A 45 -21.70 -27.73 4.49
N ALA A 46 -22.68 -27.81 5.39
CA ALA A 46 -22.45 -28.13 6.79
C ALA A 46 -21.83 -29.52 6.99
N GLU A 47 -22.23 -30.51 6.19
CA GLU A 47 -21.68 -31.87 6.24
C GLU A 47 -20.26 -31.92 5.68
N VAL A 48 -20.03 -31.23 4.54
CA VAL A 48 -18.69 -31.11 3.93
C VAL A 48 -17.72 -30.45 4.91
N LEU A 49 -18.10 -29.31 5.50
CA LEU A 49 -17.27 -28.63 6.48
C LEU A 49 -17.05 -29.46 7.73
N ALA A 50 -18.07 -30.17 8.24
CA ALA A 50 -17.91 -31.06 9.40
C ALA A 50 -16.88 -32.18 9.13
N ALA A 51 -16.91 -32.76 7.91
CA ALA A 51 -15.95 -33.80 7.50
C ALA A 51 -14.52 -33.26 7.32
N LEU A 52 -14.38 -32.07 6.75
CA LEU A 52 -13.06 -31.46 6.50
C LEU A 52 -12.47 -30.76 7.73
N LYS A 53 -13.29 -30.34 8.70
CA LYS A 53 -12.88 -29.55 9.87
C LYS A 53 -11.70 -30.15 10.64
N PRO A 54 -11.64 -31.47 10.95
CA PRO A 54 -10.48 -32.06 11.64
C PRO A 54 -9.17 -31.86 10.88
N TRP A 55 -9.21 -31.91 9.54
CA TRP A 55 -8.03 -31.68 8.71
C TRP A 55 -7.70 -30.19 8.59
N LEU A 56 -8.71 -29.34 8.34
CA LEU A 56 -8.57 -27.89 8.20
C LEU A 56 -8.01 -27.22 9.47
N GLU A 57 -8.49 -27.60 10.65
CA GLU A 57 -8.07 -26.99 11.92
C GLU A 57 -6.79 -27.60 12.50
N SER A 58 -6.26 -28.67 11.90
CA SER A 58 -5.03 -29.32 12.35
C SER A 58 -3.78 -28.59 11.83
N PRO A 59 -2.89 -28.08 12.70
CA PRO A 59 -1.62 -27.49 12.27
C PRO A 59 -0.62 -28.55 11.77
N ARG A 60 -0.90 -29.85 11.96
CA ARG A 60 -0.03 -30.96 11.52
C ARG A 60 -0.18 -31.29 10.05
N HIS A 61 -1.28 -30.86 9.43
CA HIS A 61 -1.49 -31.04 8.01
C HIS A 61 -1.11 -29.75 7.30
N ALA A 62 -0.06 -29.80 6.51
CA ALA A 62 0.38 -28.68 5.69
C ALA A 62 -0.66 -28.36 4.61
N LYS A 63 -0.93 -27.07 4.41
CA LYS A 63 -1.74 -26.54 3.33
C LYS A 63 -0.94 -25.52 2.54
N VAL A 64 -1.18 -25.57 1.23
CA VAL A 64 -0.81 -24.54 0.26
C VAL A 64 -2.09 -23.98 -0.36
N GLY A 65 -2.06 -22.69 -0.65
CA GLY A 65 -3.09 -21.98 -1.40
C GLY A 65 -2.50 -20.73 -2.03
N GLN A 66 -3.32 -20.03 -2.81
CA GLN A 66 -3.01 -18.73 -3.38
C GLN A 66 -3.78 -17.68 -2.57
N HIS A 67 -3.09 -16.68 -2.00
CA HIS A 67 -3.75 -15.65 -1.20
C HIS A 67 -4.57 -16.23 -0.03
N VAL A 68 -3.94 -17.10 0.76
CA VAL A 68 -4.59 -17.96 1.78
C VAL A 68 -5.37 -17.19 2.84
N LYS A 69 -5.06 -15.90 3.01
CA LYS A 69 -5.79 -15.00 3.92
C LYS A 69 -7.27 -14.92 3.54
N TYR A 70 -7.57 -14.88 2.24
CA TYR A 70 -8.95 -14.85 1.73
C TYR A 70 -9.74 -16.09 2.18
N ASP A 71 -9.24 -17.29 1.87
CA ASP A 71 -9.87 -18.56 2.27
C ASP A 71 -10.00 -18.69 3.79
N TRP A 72 -8.99 -18.21 4.52
CA TRP A 72 -8.99 -18.19 5.97
C TRP A 72 -10.13 -17.33 6.52
N HIS A 73 -10.41 -16.16 5.92
CA HIS A 73 -11.60 -15.39 6.26
C HIS A 73 -12.86 -16.15 5.89
N VAL A 74 -13.02 -16.58 4.65
CA VAL A 74 -14.24 -17.24 4.17
C VAL A 74 -14.62 -18.43 5.06
N LEU A 75 -13.69 -19.34 5.35
CA LEU A 75 -13.95 -20.52 6.18
C LEU A 75 -14.26 -20.15 7.64
N ARG A 76 -13.70 -19.05 8.14
CA ARG A 76 -14.02 -18.53 9.47
C ARG A 76 -15.44 -17.97 9.58
N ASN A 77 -16.05 -17.51 8.48
CA ASN A 77 -17.50 -17.16 8.46
C ASN A 77 -18.38 -18.38 8.75
N HIS A 78 -17.88 -19.59 8.50
CA HIS A 78 -18.57 -20.86 8.76
C HIS A 78 -18.07 -21.57 10.03
N GLY A 79 -17.39 -20.85 10.93
CA GLY A 79 -16.92 -21.40 12.20
C GLY A 79 -15.80 -22.43 12.09
N VAL A 80 -15.02 -22.38 11.00
CA VAL A 80 -13.81 -23.21 10.79
C VAL A 80 -12.56 -22.34 10.96
N GLN A 81 -11.68 -22.74 11.88
CA GLN A 81 -10.42 -22.07 12.15
C GLN A 81 -9.27 -22.78 11.43
N VAL A 82 -9.07 -22.47 10.15
CA VAL A 82 -8.00 -23.12 9.37
C VAL A 82 -6.64 -22.86 10.01
N ARG A 83 -5.86 -23.94 10.15
CA ARG A 83 -4.47 -23.93 10.62
C ARG A 83 -3.60 -24.71 9.64
N GLY A 84 -2.29 -24.51 9.74
CA GLY A 84 -1.33 -25.27 8.93
C GLY A 84 -1.20 -24.79 7.49
N TYR A 85 -1.65 -23.57 7.16
CA TYR A 85 -1.17 -22.89 5.95
C TYR A 85 0.33 -22.64 6.12
N VAL A 86 1.13 -23.42 5.41
CA VAL A 86 2.59 -23.33 5.42
C VAL A 86 3.10 -22.58 4.21
N HIS A 87 2.30 -22.53 3.14
CA HIS A 87 2.68 -21.88 1.89
C HIS A 87 1.54 -21.04 1.30
N ASP A 88 1.93 -19.90 0.73
CA ASP A 88 1.08 -19.03 -0.07
C ASP A 88 1.82 -18.66 -1.36
N THR A 89 1.36 -19.15 -2.51
CA THR A 89 2.03 -18.93 -3.80
C THR A 89 2.11 -17.47 -4.23
N MET A 90 1.17 -16.63 -3.77
CA MET A 90 1.22 -15.18 -3.96
C MET A 90 2.45 -14.60 -3.24
N LEU A 91 2.67 -15.02 -2.00
CA LEU A 91 3.77 -14.55 -1.16
C LEU A 91 5.12 -15.14 -1.61
N GLU A 92 5.15 -16.40 -2.09
CA GLU A 92 6.34 -16.98 -2.71
C GLU A 92 6.80 -16.16 -3.91
N SER A 93 5.87 -15.88 -4.82
CA SER A 93 6.12 -15.03 -5.98
C SER A 93 6.57 -13.63 -5.58
N TYR A 94 5.93 -13.05 -4.56
CA TYR A 94 6.24 -11.71 -4.10
C TYR A 94 7.65 -11.58 -3.51
N VAL A 95 8.09 -12.55 -2.70
CA VAL A 95 9.46 -12.57 -2.16
C VAL A 95 10.51 -12.68 -3.26
N LEU A 96 10.23 -13.48 -4.30
CA LEU A 96 11.15 -13.65 -5.42
C LEU A 96 11.16 -12.45 -6.36
N GLU A 97 9.99 -11.88 -6.69
CA GLU A 97 9.77 -11.04 -7.87
C GLU A 97 8.76 -9.91 -7.63
N ALA A 98 8.84 -9.18 -6.52
CA ALA A 98 7.89 -8.12 -6.07
C ALA A 98 7.46 -7.03 -7.09
N HIS A 99 8.13 -6.93 -8.24
CA HIS A 99 7.86 -5.98 -9.32
C HIS A 99 6.94 -6.54 -10.42
N LYS A 100 6.48 -7.79 -10.29
CA LYS A 100 5.63 -8.50 -11.24
C LYS A 100 4.21 -8.66 -10.69
N PRO A 101 3.21 -9.01 -11.54
CA PRO A 101 1.92 -9.46 -11.04
C PRO A 101 2.03 -10.80 -10.29
N HIS A 102 1.18 -10.96 -9.27
CA HIS A 102 1.19 -12.10 -8.34
C HIS A 102 -0.12 -12.90 -8.31
N GLY A 103 -1.05 -12.63 -9.24
CA GLY A 103 -2.28 -13.44 -9.40
C GLY A 103 -1.99 -14.79 -10.05
N LEU A 104 -2.77 -15.81 -9.71
CA LEU A 104 -2.49 -17.21 -10.08
C LEU A 104 -2.34 -17.41 -11.59
N ASP A 105 -3.22 -16.84 -12.41
CA ASP A 105 -3.12 -16.88 -13.88
C ASP A 105 -1.74 -16.42 -14.38
N SER A 106 -1.25 -15.29 -13.83
CA SER A 106 0.06 -14.75 -14.20
C SER A 106 1.20 -15.65 -13.73
N LEU A 107 1.04 -16.33 -12.60
CA LEU A 107 2.04 -17.28 -12.09
C LEU A 107 2.06 -18.57 -12.91
N ALA A 108 0.90 -19.12 -13.24
CA ALA A 108 0.76 -20.31 -14.07
C ALA A 108 1.34 -20.08 -15.47
N GLU A 109 1.05 -18.94 -16.10
CA GLU A 109 1.62 -18.59 -17.41
C GLU A 109 3.14 -18.41 -17.31
N ARG A 110 3.61 -17.62 -16.33
CA ARG A 110 5.03 -17.25 -16.22
C ARG A 110 5.95 -18.39 -15.81
N HIS A 111 5.49 -19.28 -14.92
CA HIS A 111 6.34 -20.31 -14.32
C HIS A 111 6.06 -21.72 -14.87
N LEU A 112 4.87 -21.96 -15.41
CA LEU A 112 4.47 -23.28 -15.92
C LEU A 112 4.16 -23.26 -17.43
N GLY A 113 3.98 -22.09 -18.05
CA GLY A 113 3.52 -21.98 -19.44
C GLY A 113 2.08 -22.49 -19.64
N ARG A 114 1.28 -22.52 -18.56
CA ARG A 114 -0.11 -23.02 -18.56
C ARG A 114 -1.08 -21.85 -18.51
N LYS A 115 -2.25 -22.02 -19.14
CA LYS A 115 -3.38 -21.08 -19.08
C LYS A 115 -4.67 -21.87 -18.88
N GLY A 116 -5.49 -21.42 -17.95
CA GLY A 116 -6.79 -22.00 -17.62
C GLY A 116 -7.94 -21.06 -17.94
N LEU A 117 -9.13 -21.41 -17.44
CA LEU A 117 -10.30 -20.55 -17.41
C LEU A 117 -10.06 -19.39 -16.45
N SER A 118 -10.37 -18.17 -16.87
CA SER A 118 -10.43 -17.02 -15.97
C SER A 118 -11.80 -16.91 -15.30
N TYR A 119 -11.88 -16.13 -14.21
CA TYR A 119 -13.17 -15.84 -13.57
C TYR A 119 -14.17 -15.19 -14.56
N GLU A 120 -13.70 -14.38 -15.52
CA GLU A 120 -14.55 -13.81 -16.56
C GLU A 120 -15.06 -14.84 -17.58
N ASP A 121 -14.32 -15.93 -17.82
CA ASP A 121 -14.76 -17.00 -18.73
C ASP A 121 -15.94 -17.79 -18.14
N VAL A 122 -16.02 -17.89 -16.81
CA VAL A 122 -17.08 -18.63 -16.10
C VAL A 122 -18.23 -17.76 -15.61
N CYS A 123 -17.93 -16.55 -15.12
CA CYS A 123 -18.94 -15.64 -14.56
C CYS A 123 -19.34 -14.52 -15.53
N GLY A 124 -18.64 -14.34 -16.64
CA GLY A 124 -18.82 -13.17 -17.51
C GLY A 124 -18.27 -11.89 -16.89
N LYS A 125 -18.66 -10.74 -17.48
CA LYS A 125 -18.11 -9.42 -17.14
C LYS A 125 -19.18 -8.33 -17.05
N GLY A 126 -18.85 -7.27 -16.32
CA GLY A 126 -19.69 -6.06 -16.23
C GLY A 126 -21.05 -6.32 -15.60
N ALA A 127 -22.07 -5.59 -16.04
CA ALA A 127 -23.41 -5.65 -15.46
C ALA A 127 -24.13 -7.00 -15.65
N SER A 128 -23.66 -7.83 -16.59
CA SER A 128 -24.18 -9.18 -16.83
C SER A 128 -23.35 -10.28 -16.15
N GLN A 129 -22.35 -9.92 -15.33
CA GLN A 129 -21.59 -10.89 -14.57
C GLN A 129 -22.51 -11.62 -13.58
N ILE A 130 -22.48 -12.95 -13.61
CA ILE A 130 -23.24 -13.80 -12.69
C ILE A 130 -22.42 -14.10 -11.43
N ALA A 131 -23.09 -14.50 -10.35
CA ALA A 131 -22.40 -15.00 -9.17
C ALA A 131 -21.85 -16.41 -9.43
N PHE A 132 -20.78 -16.81 -8.73
CA PHE A 132 -20.19 -18.15 -8.90
C PHE A 132 -21.19 -19.28 -8.58
N SER A 133 -22.16 -19.06 -7.67
CA SER A 133 -23.23 -20.02 -7.38
C SER A 133 -24.16 -20.29 -8.56
N GLN A 134 -24.19 -19.39 -9.54
CA GLN A 134 -25.02 -19.51 -10.75
C GLN A 134 -24.27 -20.14 -11.92
N VAL A 135 -22.96 -20.37 -11.79
CA VAL A 135 -22.15 -21.06 -12.80
C VAL A 135 -22.55 -22.53 -12.85
N ASP A 136 -22.58 -23.11 -14.05
CA ASP A 136 -22.80 -24.54 -14.26
C ASP A 136 -21.75 -25.36 -13.50
N VAL A 137 -22.16 -26.43 -12.83
CA VAL A 137 -21.27 -27.20 -11.94
C VAL A 137 -20.11 -27.83 -12.71
N ALA A 138 -20.28 -28.24 -13.97
CA ALA A 138 -19.17 -28.81 -14.73
C ALA A 138 -18.13 -27.75 -15.07
N GLN A 139 -18.57 -26.54 -15.45
CA GLN A 139 -17.67 -25.42 -15.72
C GLN A 139 -16.98 -24.92 -14.44
N ALA A 140 -17.72 -24.82 -13.33
CA ALA A 140 -17.16 -24.49 -12.02
C ALA A 140 -16.13 -25.54 -11.57
N THR A 141 -16.42 -26.83 -11.78
CA THR A 141 -15.47 -27.91 -11.49
C THR A 141 -14.17 -27.73 -12.25
N GLN A 142 -14.22 -27.39 -13.56
CA GLN A 142 -13.01 -27.18 -14.34
C GLN A 142 -12.19 -26.00 -13.78
N TYR A 143 -12.82 -24.84 -13.60
CA TYR A 143 -12.17 -23.63 -13.08
C TYR A 143 -11.50 -23.89 -11.72
N SER A 144 -12.26 -24.42 -10.75
CA SER A 144 -11.76 -24.60 -9.39
C SER A 144 -10.71 -25.70 -9.27
N CYS A 145 -10.80 -26.75 -10.10
CA CYS A 145 -9.75 -27.77 -10.16
C CYS A 145 -8.47 -27.22 -10.81
N GLU A 146 -8.58 -26.37 -11.84
CA GLU A 146 -7.44 -25.69 -12.45
C GLU A 146 -6.73 -24.78 -11.43
N ASP A 147 -7.48 -24.00 -10.63
CA ASP A 147 -6.90 -23.15 -9.57
C ASP A 147 -6.14 -23.96 -8.51
N ALA A 148 -6.75 -25.03 -7.99
CA ALA A 148 -6.10 -25.89 -7.00
C ALA A 148 -4.85 -26.59 -7.55
N ASP A 149 -4.88 -27.07 -8.79
CA ASP A 149 -3.75 -27.71 -9.47
C ASP A 149 -2.64 -26.71 -9.78
N PHE A 150 -2.96 -25.57 -10.39
CA PHE A 150 -2.00 -24.53 -10.74
C PHE A 150 -1.31 -24.01 -9.49
N CYS A 151 -2.05 -23.80 -8.39
CA CYS A 151 -1.46 -23.40 -7.12
C CYS A 151 -0.39 -24.41 -6.64
N LEU A 152 -0.72 -25.71 -6.61
CA LEU A 152 0.24 -26.73 -6.17
C LEU A 152 1.45 -26.83 -7.10
N ALA A 153 1.24 -26.75 -8.42
CA ALA A 153 2.31 -26.80 -9.41
C ALA A 153 3.21 -25.55 -9.36
N VAL A 154 2.64 -24.35 -9.18
CA VAL A 154 3.39 -23.11 -9.00
C VAL A 154 4.24 -23.18 -7.74
N HIS A 155 3.67 -23.65 -6.62
CA HIS A 155 4.42 -23.85 -5.38
C HIS A 155 5.67 -24.73 -5.61
N GLY A 156 5.50 -25.87 -6.28
CA GLY A 156 6.60 -26.76 -6.64
C GLY A 156 7.69 -26.10 -7.48
N ALA A 157 7.34 -25.12 -8.32
CA ALA A 157 8.29 -24.35 -9.14
C ALA A 157 9.00 -23.21 -8.38
N LEU A 158 8.39 -22.66 -7.32
CA LEU A 158 8.87 -21.47 -6.63
C LEU A 158 9.63 -21.78 -5.34
N ILE A 159 9.13 -22.69 -4.51
CA ILE A 159 9.64 -22.88 -3.13
C ILE A 159 11.13 -23.25 -3.11
N GLY A 160 11.59 -24.10 -4.04
CA GLY A 160 13.00 -24.48 -4.14
C GLY A 160 13.94 -23.30 -4.41
N ARG A 161 13.46 -22.24 -5.10
CA ARG A 161 14.24 -21.01 -5.33
C ARG A 161 14.36 -20.16 -4.08
N ILE A 162 13.33 -20.18 -3.22
CA ILE A 162 13.32 -19.46 -1.94
C ILE A 162 14.24 -20.17 -0.95
N ASP A 163 14.08 -21.49 -0.80
CA ASP A 163 14.83 -22.27 0.19
C ASP A 163 16.32 -22.42 -0.15
N ALA A 164 16.70 -22.23 -1.42
CA ALA A 164 18.10 -22.21 -1.85
C ALA A 164 18.88 -20.96 -1.39
N ASP A 165 18.20 -19.91 -0.93
CA ASP A 165 18.80 -18.67 -0.45
C ASP A 165 18.40 -18.42 1.00
N GLU A 166 19.38 -18.41 1.91
CA GLU A 166 19.13 -18.28 3.36
C GLU A 166 18.33 -17.03 3.71
N LYS A 167 18.58 -15.91 3.03
CA LYS A 167 17.92 -14.64 3.32
C LYS A 167 16.49 -14.62 2.79
N LEU A 168 16.26 -15.11 1.57
CA LEU A 168 14.91 -15.20 1.01
C LEU A 168 14.04 -16.16 1.83
N ARG A 169 14.62 -17.31 2.22
CA ARG A 169 13.99 -18.25 3.14
C ARG A 169 13.61 -17.58 4.46
N TYR A 170 14.48 -16.74 5.03
CA TYR A 170 14.14 -15.98 6.23
C TYR A 170 12.97 -15.02 6.01
N VAL A 171 13.01 -14.21 4.95
CA VAL A 171 11.92 -13.26 4.63
C VAL A 171 10.59 -13.99 4.42
N TYR A 172 10.57 -15.10 3.71
CA TYR A 172 9.34 -15.83 3.45
C TYR A 172 8.78 -16.51 4.70
N HIS A 173 9.58 -17.36 5.35
CA HIS A 173 9.11 -18.21 6.45
C HIS A 173 9.00 -17.48 7.80
N HIS A 174 9.83 -16.46 8.05
CA HIS A 174 9.87 -15.76 9.34
C HIS A 174 9.25 -14.36 9.31
N ILE A 175 8.93 -13.81 8.14
CA ILE A 175 8.27 -12.51 8.02
C ILE A 175 6.92 -12.64 7.29
N GLU A 176 6.89 -13.03 6.02
CA GLU A 176 5.67 -12.94 5.21
C GLU A 176 4.56 -13.92 5.63
N MET A 177 4.90 -15.21 5.79
CA MET A 177 3.92 -16.22 6.19
C MET A 177 3.33 -15.96 7.58
N PRO A 178 4.13 -15.66 8.63
CA PRO A 178 3.57 -15.36 9.95
C PRO A 178 2.76 -14.05 9.98
N VAL A 179 3.18 -13.02 9.23
CA VAL A 179 2.40 -11.77 9.14
C VAL A 179 1.05 -11.99 8.49
N SER A 180 0.90 -12.89 7.51
CA SER A 180 -0.40 -13.19 6.90
C SER A 180 -1.43 -13.61 7.95
N GLU A 181 -1.03 -14.45 8.91
CA GLU A 181 -1.90 -14.87 10.01
C GLU A 181 -2.23 -13.71 10.97
N VAL A 182 -1.25 -12.86 11.30
CA VAL A 182 -1.47 -11.66 12.12
C VAL A 182 -2.45 -10.72 11.43
N LEU A 183 -2.30 -10.48 10.12
CA LEU A 183 -3.18 -9.61 9.34
C LEU A 183 -4.60 -10.15 9.33
N GLY A 184 -4.81 -11.44 9.11
CA GLY A 184 -6.14 -12.05 9.20
C GLY A 184 -6.84 -11.76 10.55
N ARG A 185 -6.08 -11.79 11.66
CA ARG A 185 -6.60 -11.39 12.98
C ARG A 185 -6.89 -9.90 13.07
N VAL A 186 -5.98 -9.04 12.63
CA VAL A 186 -6.15 -7.57 12.65
C VAL A 186 -7.40 -7.16 11.85
N GLU A 187 -7.57 -7.75 10.67
CA GLU A 187 -8.71 -7.52 9.79
C GLU A 187 -10.01 -8.01 10.44
N ARG A 188 -10.03 -9.23 10.99
CA ARG A 188 -11.19 -9.77 11.74
C ARG A 188 -11.56 -8.94 12.95
N ASN A 189 -10.58 -8.37 13.65
CA ASN A 189 -10.85 -7.50 14.80
C ASN A 189 -11.58 -6.23 14.36
N GLY A 190 -11.16 -5.65 13.24
CA GLY A 190 -11.70 -4.39 12.73
C GLY A 190 -11.50 -3.22 13.71
N VAL A 191 -11.99 -2.05 13.32
CA VAL A 191 -11.93 -0.82 14.13
C VAL A 191 -13.31 -0.24 14.39
N LEU A 192 -13.55 0.21 15.61
CA LEU A 192 -14.81 0.87 15.97
C LEU A 192 -14.76 2.33 15.54
N ILE A 193 -15.85 2.79 14.92
CA ILE A 193 -16.00 4.18 14.51
C ILE A 193 -17.27 4.81 15.10
N ASP A 194 -17.21 6.10 15.39
CA ASP A 194 -18.38 6.93 15.70
C ASP A 194 -18.99 7.44 14.38
N ALA A 195 -19.95 6.69 13.85
CA ALA A 195 -20.67 7.04 12.63
C ALA A 195 -21.42 8.37 12.75
N ALA A 196 -22.01 8.67 13.92
CA ALA A 196 -22.76 9.90 14.13
C ALA A 196 -21.82 11.13 14.13
N LEU A 197 -20.61 10.99 14.68
CA LEU A 197 -19.60 12.04 14.58
C LEU A 197 -19.17 12.28 13.13
N LEU A 198 -18.94 11.23 12.34
CA LEU A 198 -18.59 11.35 10.93
C LEU A 198 -19.72 12.01 10.11
N GLU A 199 -20.98 11.69 10.39
CA GLU A 199 -22.12 12.34 9.75
C GLU A 199 -22.18 13.84 10.08
N ARG A 200 -21.99 14.24 11.35
CA ARG A 200 -21.92 15.66 11.73
C ARG A 200 -20.77 16.37 11.01
N GLN A 201 -19.59 15.75 10.98
CA GLN A 201 -18.44 16.28 10.26
C GLN A 201 -18.71 16.41 8.75
N SER A 202 -19.41 15.45 8.14
CA SER A 202 -19.81 15.53 6.72
C SER A 202 -20.66 16.77 6.41
N HIS A 203 -21.64 17.08 7.29
CA HIS A 203 -22.49 18.25 7.13
C HIS A 203 -21.69 19.57 7.25
N GLU A 204 -20.79 19.67 8.23
CA GLU A 204 -19.94 20.85 8.39
C GLU A 204 -19.00 21.04 7.19
N LEU A 205 -18.41 19.95 6.68
CA LEU A 205 -17.58 19.98 5.48
C LEU A 205 -18.38 20.45 4.27
N ALA A 206 -19.63 19.98 4.10
CA ALA A 206 -20.50 20.41 3.01
C ALA A 206 -20.77 21.91 3.06
N GLN A 207 -21.06 22.48 4.24
CA GLN A 207 -21.29 23.91 4.42
C GLN A 207 -20.05 24.75 4.04
N ARG A 208 -18.86 24.32 4.46
CA ARG A 208 -17.60 24.98 4.09
C ARG A 208 -17.31 24.88 2.60
N MET A 209 -17.58 23.73 1.99
CA MET A 209 -17.43 23.55 0.54
C MET A 209 -18.35 24.50 -0.23
N SER A 210 -19.60 24.65 0.18
CA SER A 210 -20.53 25.61 -0.44
C SER A 210 -20.07 27.06 -0.30
N ALA A 211 -19.45 27.43 0.83
CA ALA A 211 -18.86 28.77 1.00
C ALA A 211 -17.67 28.99 0.05
N LEU A 212 -16.79 27.99 -0.09
CA LEU A 212 -15.66 28.04 -1.04
C LEU A 212 -16.14 28.07 -2.50
N GLU A 213 -17.23 27.37 -2.82
CA GLU A 213 -17.88 27.44 -4.13
C GLU A 213 -18.37 28.86 -4.43
N ALA A 214 -19.08 29.49 -3.49
CA ALA A 214 -19.54 30.87 -3.65
C ALA A 214 -18.37 31.85 -3.85
N GLN A 215 -17.31 31.71 -3.04
CA GLN A 215 -16.09 32.52 -3.17
C GLN A 215 -15.38 32.30 -4.51
N ALA A 216 -15.30 31.05 -4.98
CA ALA A 216 -14.69 30.74 -6.27
C ALA A 216 -15.48 31.36 -7.44
N VAL A 217 -16.82 31.33 -7.37
CA VAL A 217 -17.69 31.96 -8.38
C VAL A 217 -17.49 33.48 -8.41
N GLU A 218 -17.37 34.13 -7.25
CA GLU A 218 -17.06 35.56 -7.14
C GLU A 218 -15.72 35.90 -7.79
N LEU A 219 -14.66 35.18 -7.41
CA LEU A 219 -13.30 35.38 -7.95
C LEU A 219 -13.20 35.08 -9.46
N ALA A 220 -13.95 34.09 -9.95
CA ALA A 220 -13.99 33.75 -11.37
C ALA A 220 -14.92 34.67 -12.19
N GLY A 221 -15.82 35.40 -11.52
CA GLY A 221 -16.87 36.23 -12.13
C GLY A 221 -17.86 35.44 -12.98
N GLN A 222 -17.99 34.13 -12.77
CA GLN A 222 -19.02 33.27 -13.36
C GLN A 222 -19.10 31.91 -12.65
N PRO A 223 -20.27 31.23 -12.70
CA PRO A 223 -20.39 29.86 -12.19
C PRO A 223 -19.53 28.87 -12.98
N PHE A 224 -18.88 27.94 -12.27
CA PHE A 224 -18.17 26.80 -12.86
C PHE A 224 -18.06 25.66 -11.84
N ASN A 225 -17.76 24.45 -12.32
CA ASN A 225 -17.62 23.24 -11.52
C ASN A 225 -16.18 23.07 -11.03
N LEU A 226 -15.98 23.22 -9.71
CA LEU A 226 -14.70 23.02 -9.01
C LEU A 226 -14.21 21.55 -9.00
N GLY A 227 -15.08 20.60 -9.36
CA GLY A 227 -14.72 19.20 -9.61
C GLY A 227 -14.24 18.93 -11.04
N SER A 228 -14.31 19.90 -11.96
CA SER A 228 -13.93 19.72 -13.37
C SER A 228 -12.58 20.39 -13.69
N PRO A 229 -11.50 19.61 -13.88
CA PRO A 229 -10.19 20.14 -14.28
C PRO A 229 -10.23 20.98 -15.55
N LYS A 230 -11.13 20.63 -16.49
CA LYS A 230 -11.33 21.37 -17.74
C LYS A 230 -11.88 22.77 -17.47
N GLN A 231 -12.99 22.88 -16.72
CA GLN A 231 -13.58 24.18 -16.43
C GLN A 231 -12.64 25.04 -15.57
N ILE A 232 -11.93 24.44 -14.61
CA ILE A 232 -10.88 25.15 -13.88
C ILE A 232 -9.81 25.70 -14.84
N GLY A 233 -9.33 24.87 -15.77
CA GLY A 233 -8.33 25.29 -16.76
C GLY A 233 -8.83 26.45 -17.64
N ASP A 234 -10.08 26.38 -18.10
CA ASP A 234 -10.70 27.43 -18.92
C ASP A 234 -10.82 28.75 -18.15
N ILE A 235 -11.15 28.71 -16.85
CA ILE A 235 -11.19 29.90 -15.98
C ILE A 235 -9.78 30.47 -15.74
N LEU A 236 -8.86 29.65 -15.25
CA LEU A 236 -7.53 30.11 -14.83
C LEU A 236 -6.72 30.63 -16.02
N PHE A 237 -6.65 29.86 -17.11
CA PHE A 237 -5.74 30.16 -18.22
C PHE A 237 -6.44 30.84 -19.39
N GLY A 238 -7.73 30.59 -19.59
CA GLY A 238 -8.52 31.24 -20.65
C GLY A 238 -9.00 32.63 -20.24
N LYS A 239 -9.83 32.70 -19.17
CA LYS A 239 -10.47 33.95 -18.73
C LYS A 239 -9.53 34.85 -17.92
N LEU A 240 -8.91 34.32 -16.88
CA LEU A 240 -8.03 35.08 -16.00
C LEU A 240 -6.61 35.23 -16.56
N GLN A 241 -6.29 34.50 -17.63
CA GLN A 241 -4.99 34.54 -18.32
C GLN A 241 -3.79 34.37 -17.39
N LEU A 242 -3.94 33.52 -16.37
CA LEU A 242 -2.87 33.20 -15.43
C LEU A 242 -1.70 32.50 -16.15
N PRO A 243 -0.47 32.61 -15.64
CA PRO A 243 0.70 32.00 -16.26
C PRO A 243 0.60 30.47 -16.28
N VAL A 244 0.91 29.86 -17.43
CA VAL A 244 0.95 28.40 -17.58
C VAL A 244 2.28 27.88 -17.01
N VAL A 245 2.22 27.29 -15.81
CA VAL A 245 3.39 26.73 -15.13
C VAL A 245 3.84 25.40 -15.74
N LYS A 246 2.88 24.55 -16.12
CA LYS A 246 3.13 23.18 -16.61
C LYS A 246 2.00 22.74 -17.53
N LYS A 247 2.31 21.87 -18.49
CA LYS A 247 1.34 21.24 -19.38
C LYS A 247 1.22 19.75 -19.08
N THR A 248 0.02 19.22 -19.27
CA THR A 248 -0.25 17.78 -19.24
C THR A 248 0.37 17.09 -20.45
N ALA A 249 0.44 15.76 -20.44
CA ALA A 249 0.92 14.99 -21.60
C ALA A 249 0.12 15.27 -22.88
N GLY A 250 -1.16 15.64 -22.76
CA GLY A 250 -2.03 16.06 -23.86
C GLY A 250 -1.86 17.53 -24.29
N GLY A 251 -0.89 18.26 -23.73
CA GLY A 251 -0.58 19.65 -24.11
C GLY A 251 -1.45 20.72 -23.45
N ALA A 252 -2.55 20.35 -22.78
CA ALA A 252 -3.39 21.29 -22.03
C ALA A 252 -2.66 21.79 -20.76
N PRO A 253 -2.87 23.05 -20.34
CA PRO A 253 -2.38 23.54 -19.05
C PRO A 253 -2.79 22.64 -17.88
N SER A 254 -1.85 22.32 -16.99
CA SER A 254 -2.13 21.46 -15.83
C SER A 254 -2.84 22.25 -14.73
N THR A 255 -3.79 21.60 -14.07
CA THR A 255 -4.45 22.09 -12.85
C THR A 255 -4.19 21.12 -11.68
N ASP A 256 -3.03 20.46 -11.69
CA ASP A 256 -2.58 19.60 -10.58
C ASP A 256 -2.28 20.42 -9.31
N GLU A 257 -2.17 19.73 -8.18
CA GLU A 257 -1.94 20.36 -6.87
C GLU A 257 -0.67 21.22 -6.86
N GLU A 258 0.41 20.77 -7.50
CA GLU A 258 1.67 21.50 -7.61
C GLU A 258 1.53 22.83 -8.37
N VAL A 259 0.81 22.84 -9.50
CA VAL A 259 0.59 24.06 -10.29
C VAL A 259 -0.33 25.02 -9.53
N LEU A 260 -1.41 24.52 -8.94
CA LEU A 260 -2.33 25.35 -8.18
C LEU A 260 -1.65 25.99 -6.96
N ASP A 261 -0.76 25.26 -6.27
CA ASP A 261 -0.06 25.78 -5.09
C ASP A 261 0.96 26.87 -5.45
N LYS A 262 1.64 26.71 -6.60
CA LYS A 262 2.49 27.77 -7.17
C LYS A 262 1.68 29.02 -7.53
N LEU A 263 0.56 28.86 -8.24
CA LEU A 263 -0.30 29.98 -8.60
C LEU A 263 -0.95 30.63 -7.37
N ALA A 264 -1.21 29.87 -6.30
CA ALA A 264 -1.80 30.36 -5.06
C ALA A 264 -0.92 31.37 -4.31
N GLN A 265 0.37 31.49 -4.65
CA GLN A 265 1.27 32.49 -4.07
C GLN A 265 0.89 33.91 -4.50
N ASP A 266 0.44 34.06 -5.75
CA ASP A 266 0.14 35.35 -6.35
C ASP A 266 -1.37 35.57 -6.58
N TYR A 267 -2.15 34.48 -6.70
CA TYR A 267 -3.54 34.53 -7.09
C TYR A 267 -4.46 33.82 -6.08
N PRO A 268 -5.59 34.45 -5.66
CA PRO A 268 -6.45 33.90 -4.61
C PRO A 268 -7.28 32.69 -5.07
N LEU A 269 -7.75 32.66 -6.32
CA LEU A 269 -8.64 31.59 -6.80
C LEU A 269 -8.00 30.19 -6.74
N PRO A 270 -6.74 29.97 -7.17
CA PRO A 270 -6.05 28.69 -6.99
C PRO A 270 -6.05 28.17 -5.54
N ARG A 271 -5.92 29.06 -4.54
CA ARG A 271 -5.97 28.67 -3.12
C ARG A 271 -7.34 28.13 -2.73
N VAL A 272 -8.42 28.83 -3.12
CA VAL A 272 -9.80 28.41 -2.87
C VAL A 272 -10.09 27.04 -3.53
N ILE A 273 -9.58 26.82 -4.74
CA ILE A 273 -9.71 25.54 -5.45
C ILE A 273 -9.00 24.40 -4.69
N LEU A 274 -7.78 24.65 -4.20
CA LEU A 274 -7.03 23.68 -3.41
C LEU A 274 -7.77 23.31 -2.12
N ASP A 275 -8.26 24.31 -1.40
CA ASP A 275 -9.00 24.11 -0.15
C ASP A 275 -10.28 23.31 -0.42
N HIS A 276 -11.05 23.64 -1.47
CA HIS A 276 -12.25 22.90 -1.85
C HIS A 276 -11.95 21.44 -2.20
N ARG A 277 -10.91 21.19 -3.01
CA ARG A 277 -10.50 19.82 -3.38
C ARG A 277 -10.07 19.00 -2.17
N SER A 278 -9.37 19.62 -1.22
CA SER A 278 -8.96 18.98 0.03
C SER A 278 -10.18 18.55 0.85
N LEU A 279 -11.15 19.46 1.05
CA LEU A 279 -12.39 19.15 1.79
C LEU A 279 -13.26 18.12 1.06
N SER A 280 -13.40 18.24 -0.27
CA SER A 280 -14.15 17.31 -1.11
C SER A 280 -13.59 15.89 -1.01
N LYS A 281 -12.26 15.75 -1.09
CA LYS A 281 -11.57 14.46 -0.92
C LYS A 281 -11.81 13.89 0.48
N LEU A 282 -11.66 14.70 1.52
CA LEU A 282 -11.90 14.28 2.90
C LEU A 282 -13.34 13.80 3.12
N LYS A 283 -14.31 14.55 2.58
CA LYS A 283 -15.73 14.24 2.69
C LYS A 283 -16.08 12.94 1.97
N GLY A 284 -15.76 12.87 0.67
CA GLY A 284 -16.12 11.73 -0.19
C GLY A 284 -15.37 10.44 0.16
N THR A 285 -14.10 10.55 0.59
CA THR A 285 -13.27 9.37 0.90
C THR A 285 -13.52 8.83 2.30
N TYR A 286 -13.79 9.71 3.28
CA TYR A 286 -13.84 9.31 4.69
C TYR A 286 -15.21 9.55 5.33
N THR A 287 -15.68 10.80 5.47
CA THR A 287 -16.90 11.05 6.27
C THR A 287 -18.15 10.41 5.67
N ASP A 288 -18.24 10.33 4.34
CA ASP A 288 -19.39 9.72 3.66
C ASP A 288 -19.25 8.21 3.47
N LYS A 289 -18.01 7.71 3.32
CA LYS A 289 -17.74 6.30 2.98
C LYS A 289 -17.62 5.43 4.22
N LEU A 290 -16.90 5.88 5.25
CA LEU A 290 -16.62 5.08 6.46
C LEU A 290 -17.88 4.59 7.18
N PRO A 291 -18.94 5.41 7.39
CA PRO A 291 -20.17 4.92 8.03
C PRO A 291 -20.84 3.79 7.24
N LYS A 292 -20.72 3.80 5.91
CA LYS A 292 -21.28 2.78 5.01
C LYS A 292 -20.45 1.49 4.97
N MET A 293 -19.23 1.52 5.52
CA MET A 293 -18.32 0.38 5.60
C MET A 293 -18.41 -0.36 6.94
N VAL A 294 -19.31 0.08 7.83
CA VAL A 294 -19.56 -0.61 9.10
C VAL A 294 -20.20 -1.95 8.78
N HIS A 295 -19.50 -3.02 9.16
CA HIS A 295 -19.99 -4.37 8.96
C HIS A 295 -21.19 -4.63 9.90
N PRO A 296 -22.33 -5.10 9.38
CA PRO A 296 -23.59 -5.10 10.11
C PRO A 296 -23.59 -6.04 11.33
N GLN A 297 -22.82 -7.12 11.29
CA GLN A 297 -22.79 -8.08 12.40
C GLN A 297 -21.82 -7.70 13.52
N THR A 298 -20.74 -6.99 13.19
CA THR A 298 -19.67 -6.67 14.16
C THR A 298 -19.77 -5.23 14.67
N GLY A 299 -20.46 -4.34 13.94
CA GLY A 299 -20.51 -2.91 14.23
C GLY A 299 -19.17 -2.21 14.03
N ARG A 300 -18.26 -2.79 13.24
CA ARG A 300 -16.88 -2.31 13.05
C ARG A 300 -16.54 -2.21 11.57
N VAL A 301 -15.56 -1.38 11.25
CA VAL A 301 -14.97 -1.30 9.91
C VAL A 301 -13.81 -2.29 9.81
N HIS A 302 -13.80 -3.10 8.75
CA HIS A 302 -12.77 -4.10 8.49
C HIS A 302 -12.00 -3.68 7.23
N THR A 303 -10.83 -3.07 7.41
CA THR A 303 -9.94 -2.74 6.27
C THR A 303 -9.29 -4.01 5.74
N HIS A 304 -8.96 -4.02 4.45
CA HIS A 304 -8.14 -5.05 3.84
C HIS A 304 -6.68 -4.57 3.75
N TYR A 305 -5.75 -5.34 4.33
CA TYR A 305 -4.30 -5.14 4.22
C TYR A 305 -3.71 -6.09 3.17
N ALA A 306 -3.16 -5.53 2.10
CA ALA A 306 -2.49 -6.32 1.08
C ALA A 306 -0.97 -6.37 1.31
N GLN A 307 -0.41 -7.58 1.31
CA GLN A 307 1.04 -7.82 1.46
C GLN A 307 1.79 -7.67 0.13
N ALA A 308 1.23 -8.18 -0.98
CA ALA A 308 1.92 -8.34 -2.25
C ALA A 308 1.62 -7.21 -3.26
N VAL A 309 1.70 -5.94 -2.82
CA VAL A 309 1.40 -4.76 -3.66
C VAL A 309 2.57 -3.80 -3.78
N ALA A 310 3.08 -3.29 -2.67
CA ALA A 310 4.17 -2.32 -2.72
C ALA A 310 5.48 -3.05 -3.01
N VAL A 311 6.24 -2.65 -4.04
CA VAL A 311 7.50 -3.31 -4.39
C VAL A 311 8.55 -3.32 -3.27
N THR A 312 8.43 -2.43 -2.28
CA THR A 312 9.35 -2.29 -1.16
C THR A 312 9.05 -3.19 0.03
N GLY A 313 8.00 -4.02 0.01
CA GLY A 313 7.63 -4.87 1.16
C GLY A 313 6.58 -4.26 2.11
N ARG A 314 6.20 -3.00 1.90
CA ARG A 314 5.20 -2.32 2.76
C ARG A 314 3.82 -2.90 2.57
N LEU A 315 3.07 -3.00 3.68
CA LEU A 315 1.64 -3.25 3.63
C LEU A 315 0.94 -2.06 2.96
N SER A 316 -0.04 -2.33 2.13
CA SER A 316 -1.05 -1.34 1.71
C SER A 316 -2.37 -1.64 2.42
N SER A 317 -3.25 -0.65 2.50
CA SER A 317 -4.57 -0.77 3.11
C SER A 317 -5.61 -0.23 2.15
N ASN A 318 -6.71 -0.96 1.98
CA ASN A 318 -7.84 -0.60 1.12
C ASN A 318 -9.16 -0.82 1.87
N ASP A 319 -10.20 -0.16 1.36
CA ASP A 319 -11.59 -0.25 1.82
C ASP A 319 -11.81 -0.34 3.35
N PRO A 320 -11.44 0.71 4.10
CA PRO A 320 -10.86 1.99 3.66
C PRO A 320 -9.33 1.98 3.62
N ASN A 321 -8.73 2.85 2.81
CA ASN A 321 -7.28 3.10 2.90
C ASN A 321 -6.96 3.98 4.10
N LEU A 322 -6.57 3.35 5.21
CA LEU A 322 -6.26 4.03 6.47
C LEU A 322 -4.95 4.84 6.40
N GLN A 323 -4.05 4.52 5.48
CA GLN A 323 -2.76 5.21 5.33
C GLN A 323 -2.92 6.62 4.75
N ASN A 324 -3.98 6.85 3.97
CA ASN A 324 -4.23 8.12 3.30
C ASN A 324 -4.96 9.16 4.18
N ILE A 325 -5.36 8.83 5.42
CA ILE A 325 -6.03 9.78 6.31
C ILE A 325 -5.01 10.85 6.73
N PRO A 326 -5.19 12.13 6.36
CA PRO A 326 -4.20 13.17 6.62
C PRO A 326 -3.79 13.23 8.09
N VAL A 327 -2.48 13.17 8.35
CA VAL A 327 -1.93 13.14 9.72
C VAL A 327 -1.88 14.54 10.34
N ARG A 328 -1.63 15.55 9.51
CA ARG A 328 -1.15 16.87 9.98
C ARG A 328 -2.16 18.00 9.83
N THR A 329 -3.28 17.78 9.14
CA THR A 329 -4.32 18.80 8.98
C THR A 329 -5.32 18.74 10.13
N PRO A 330 -5.91 19.88 10.55
CA PRO A 330 -6.98 19.90 11.53
C PRO A 330 -8.13 18.95 11.15
N GLU A 331 -8.54 18.96 9.88
CA GLU A 331 -9.62 18.13 9.38
C GLU A 331 -9.26 16.64 9.43
N GLY A 332 -8.02 16.28 9.07
CA GLY A 332 -7.54 14.91 9.18
C GLY A 332 -7.51 14.39 10.62
N ARG A 333 -7.18 15.26 11.59
CA ARG A 333 -7.29 14.94 13.02
C ARG A 333 -8.74 14.68 13.43
N ARG A 334 -9.68 15.50 12.96
CA ARG A 334 -11.12 15.31 13.22
C ARG A 334 -11.63 13.98 12.69
N ILE A 335 -11.19 13.54 11.51
CA ILE A 335 -11.53 12.20 11.00
C ILE A 335 -11.03 11.11 11.95
N ARG A 336 -9.82 11.26 12.51
CA ARG A 336 -9.24 10.28 13.45
C ARG A 336 -9.95 10.24 14.79
N GLU A 337 -10.54 11.34 15.25
CA GLU A 337 -11.35 11.37 16.46
C GLU A 337 -12.57 10.44 16.38
N ALA A 338 -13.04 10.12 15.16
CA ALA A 338 -14.10 9.14 14.97
C ALA A 338 -13.65 7.70 15.20
N PHE A 339 -12.35 7.40 15.25
CA PHE A 339 -11.84 6.05 15.54
C PHE A 339 -11.74 5.90 17.06
N ILE A 340 -12.71 5.22 17.65
CA ILE A 340 -12.94 5.21 19.10
C ILE A 340 -12.64 3.83 19.71
N ALA A 341 -12.37 3.82 21.01
CA ALA A 341 -12.31 2.60 21.80
C ALA A 341 -13.73 2.22 22.30
N PRO A 342 -14.05 0.92 22.45
CA PRO A 342 -15.27 0.51 23.11
C PRO A 342 -15.25 0.91 24.61
N PRO A 343 -16.41 0.90 25.30
CA PRO A 343 -16.47 1.16 26.73
C PRO A 343 -15.47 0.33 27.55
N GLY A 344 -14.86 0.95 28.56
CA GLY A 344 -13.82 0.32 29.39
C GLY A 344 -12.44 0.20 28.73
N HIS A 345 -12.26 0.63 27.47
CA HIS A 345 -11.00 0.52 26.74
C HIS A 345 -10.43 1.89 26.33
N ARG A 346 -9.18 1.89 25.88
CA ARG A 346 -8.48 3.06 25.30
C ARG A 346 -7.78 2.67 24.01
N ILE A 347 -7.63 3.63 23.09
CA ILE A 347 -6.77 3.48 21.93
C ILE A 347 -5.32 3.76 22.36
N VAL A 348 -4.41 2.87 21.99
CA VAL A 348 -2.96 3.03 22.19
C VAL A 348 -2.31 3.11 20.82
N SER A 349 -1.39 4.07 20.66
CA SER A 349 -0.58 4.23 19.44
C SER A 349 0.89 4.01 19.78
N ALA A 350 1.52 3.07 19.10
CA ALA A 350 2.96 2.81 19.16
C ALA A 350 3.57 3.12 17.79
N ASP A 351 4.51 4.07 17.75
CA ASP A 351 5.11 4.57 16.50
C ASP A 351 6.64 4.51 16.55
N TYR A 352 7.25 4.04 15.47
CA TYR A 352 8.70 4.05 15.34
C TYR A 352 9.21 5.44 14.94
N SER A 353 9.74 6.16 15.93
CA SER A 353 10.31 7.49 15.75
C SER A 353 11.47 7.51 14.75
N GLN A 354 11.21 8.03 13.55
CA GLN A 354 12.21 8.27 12.50
C GLN A 354 12.97 7.00 12.06
N ILE A 355 12.25 5.87 11.96
CA ILE A 355 12.84 4.55 11.67
C ILE A 355 13.78 4.54 10.45
N GLU A 356 13.41 5.23 9.38
CA GLU A 356 14.20 5.26 8.13
C GLU A 356 15.56 5.94 8.33
N LEU A 357 15.65 7.04 9.09
CA LEU A 357 16.96 7.66 9.37
C LEU A 357 17.81 6.79 10.31
N ARG A 358 17.18 6.09 11.26
CA ARG A 358 17.90 5.16 12.13
C ARG A 358 18.46 3.98 11.35
N ILE A 359 17.70 3.46 10.39
CA ILE A 359 18.17 2.44 9.46
C ILE A 359 19.30 3.00 8.59
N MET A 360 19.19 4.21 8.06
CA MET A 360 20.28 4.84 7.30
C MET A 360 21.57 4.94 8.12
N ALA A 361 21.48 5.36 9.38
CA ALA A 361 22.63 5.38 10.29
C ALA A 361 23.26 3.99 10.46
N HIS A 362 22.43 2.97 10.62
CA HIS A 362 22.88 1.59 10.77
C HIS A 362 23.55 1.04 9.51
N ILE A 363 22.91 1.15 8.34
CA ILE A 363 23.40 0.53 7.09
C ILE A 363 24.59 1.29 6.50
N SER A 364 24.69 2.61 6.72
CA SER A 364 25.88 3.37 6.33
C SER A 364 27.05 3.16 7.30
N GLY A 365 26.76 2.78 8.56
CA GLY A 365 27.75 2.70 9.62
C GLY A 365 28.36 4.06 9.97
N ASP A 366 27.68 5.16 9.67
CA ASP A 366 28.17 6.52 9.91
C ASP A 366 28.22 6.85 11.41
N GLU A 367 29.42 6.99 11.95
CA GLU A 367 29.65 7.17 13.39
C GLU A 367 29.01 8.46 13.92
N SER A 368 29.06 9.54 13.15
CA SER A 368 28.45 10.83 13.52
C SER A 368 26.94 10.70 13.66
N LEU A 369 26.29 10.05 12.69
CA LEU A 369 24.85 9.86 12.68
C LEU A 369 24.39 8.87 13.77
N LEU A 370 25.13 7.78 13.97
CA LEU A 370 24.89 6.82 15.05
C LEU A 370 25.02 7.49 16.43
N ALA A 371 26.07 8.28 16.64
CA ALA A 371 26.31 8.96 17.90
C ALA A 371 25.26 10.05 18.19
N ALA A 372 24.78 10.77 17.16
CA ALA A 372 23.68 11.72 17.30
C ALA A 372 22.40 11.03 17.80
N PHE A 373 22.05 9.88 17.22
CA PHE A 373 20.90 9.10 17.70
C PHE A 373 21.09 8.53 19.11
N ALA A 374 22.30 8.07 19.45
CA ALA A 374 22.61 7.55 20.78
C ALA A 374 22.50 8.63 21.88
N ARG A 375 22.82 9.88 21.56
CA ARG A 375 22.68 11.04 22.46
C ARG A 375 21.26 11.65 22.47
N GLY A 376 20.32 11.11 21.69
CA GLY A 376 18.96 11.65 21.59
C GLY A 376 18.88 13.01 20.90
N GLU A 377 19.87 13.35 20.07
CA GLU A 377 19.91 14.62 19.35
C GLU A 377 18.83 14.68 18.27
N ASP A 378 18.28 15.88 18.07
CA ASP A 378 17.36 16.14 16.97
C ASP A 378 18.16 16.52 15.72
N ILE A 379 18.45 15.52 14.90
CA ILE A 379 19.23 15.68 13.65
C ILE A 379 18.58 16.71 12.72
N HIS A 380 17.25 16.83 12.71
CA HIS A 380 16.57 17.83 11.89
C HIS A 380 16.81 19.24 12.42
N ARG A 381 16.81 19.46 13.74
CA ARG A 381 17.18 20.77 14.30
C ARG A 381 18.66 21.07 14.10
N ALA A 382 19.54 20.09 14.24
CA ALA A 382 20.97 20.26 13.96
C ALA A 382 21.21 20.67 12.50
N THR A 383 20.55 19.99 11.54
CA THR A 383 20.60 20.38 10.12
C THR A 383 19.99 21.77 9.92
N ALA A 384 18.84 22.08 10.53
CA ALA A 384 18.20 23.38 10.39
C ALA A 384 19.09 24.52 10.89
N ALA A 385 19.73 24.34 12.05
CA ALA A 385 20.65 25.32 12.61
C ALA A 385 21.76 25.67 11.63
N GLU A 386 22.29 24.65 10.96
CA GLU A 386 23.35 24.78 9.96
C GLU A 386 22.85 25.41 8.65
N VAL A 387 21.67 25.03 8.16
CA VAL A 387 21.07 25.53 6.90
C VAL A 387 20.60 26.98 7.04
N PHE A 388 20.02 27.34 8.19
CA PHE A 388 19.47 28.67 8.43
C PHE A 388 20.42 29.59 9.22
N GLY A 389 21.64 29.13 9.52
CA GLY A 389 22.64 29.91 10.28
C GLY A 389 22.13 30.36 11.66
N THR A 390 21.27 29.55 12.29
CA THR A 390 20.59 29.89 13.56
C THR A 390 21.06 28.92 14.65
N PRO A 391 21.31 29.36 15.90
CA PRO A 391 21.58 28.44 17.01
C PRO A 391 20.52 27.33 17.16
N VAL A 392 20.93 26.12 17.54
CA VAL A 392 20.06 24.93 17.59
C VAL A 392 18.82 25.13 18.47
N ASP A 393 18.99 25.83 19.59
CA ASP A 393 17.93 26.20 20.53
C ASP A 393 16.93 27.21 19.94
N GLN A 394 17.37 28.05 19.02
CA GLN A 394 16.56 29.07 18.33
C GLN A 394 15.92 28.57 17.01
N VAL A 395 16.21 27.33 16.59
CA VAL A 395 15.55 26.72 15.42
C VAL A 395 14.05 26.63 15.65
N THR A 396 13.29 27.30 14.79
CA THR A 396 11.83 27.26 14.78
C THR A 396 11.28 25.91 14.27
N SER A 397 10.02 25.61 14.61
CA SER A 397 9.33 24.40 14.12
C SER A 397 9.27 24.35 12.59
N GLU A 398 9.13 25.51 11.93
CA GLU A 398 9.12 25.63 10.47
C GLU A 398 10.50 25.34 9.87
N GLN A 399 11.56 25.95 10.40
CA GLN A 399 12.93 25.65 9.96
C GLN A 399 13.28 24.16 10.13
N ARG A 400 12.93 23.58 11.28
CA ARG A 400 13.08 22.13 11.51
C ARG A 400 12.31 21.30 10.48
N ARG A 401 11.10 21.72 10.10
CA ARG A 401 10.27 21.05 9.09
C ARG A 401 10.93 21.06 7.72
N TYR A 402 11.48 22.21 7.31
CA TYR A 402 12.26 22.30 6.07
C TYR A 402 13.49 21.39 6.10
N ALA A 403 14.28 21.44 7.18
CA ALA A 403 15.44 20.57 7.34
C ALA A 403 15.10 19.08 7.34
N LYS A 404 13.91 18.71 7.85
CA LYS A 404 13.39 17.35 7.72
C LYS A 404 13.22 16.95 6.26
N VAL A 405 12.55 17.76 5.45
CA VAL A 405 12.37 17.50 4.00
C VAL A 405 13.72 17.37 3.30
N ILE A 406 14.67 18.24 3.64
CA ILE A 406 16.04 18.19 3.11
C ILE A 406 16.73 16.87 3.48
N ASN A 407 16.80 16.53 4.78
CA ASN A 407 17.48 15.30 5.24
C ASN A 407 16.91 14.06 4.55
N PHE A 408 15.58 13.93 4.51
CA PHE A 408 14.95 12.83 3.78
C PHE A 408 15.27 12.89 2.28
N GLY A 409 15.22 14.06 1.67
CA GLY A 409 15.61 14.26 0.27
C GLY A 409 17.02 13.76 -0.01
N LEU A 410 18.01 14.21 0.76
CA LEU A 410 19.42 13.85 0.59
C LEU A 410 19.64 12.35 0.80
N ILE A 411 19.04 11.79 1.84
CA ILE A 411 19.07 10.35 2.14
C ILE A 411 18.45 9.52 1.01
N TYR A 412 17.45 10.05 0.31
CA TYR A 412 16.82 9.42 -0.86
C TYR A 412 17.44 9.77 -2.21
N GLY A 413 18.63 10.39 -2.21
CA GLY A 413 19.33 10.72 -3.46
C GLY A 413 18.70 11.86 -4.26
N MET A 414 18.10 12.83 -3.57
CA MET A 414 17.68 14.09 -4.18
C MET A 414 18.89 14.79 -4.81
N SER A 415 18.74 15.24 -6.05
CA SER A 415 19.79 15.97 -6.76
C SER A 415 19.90 17.42 -6.28
N ALA A 416 21.02 18.07 -6.57
CA ALA A 416 21.18 19.51 -6.34
C ALA A 416 20.06 20.35 -6.99
N PHE A 417 19.56 19.93 -8.15
CA PHE A 417 18.41 20.57 -8.80
C PHE A 417 17.13 20.42 -7.96
N GLY A 418 16.85 19.22 -7.46
CA GLY A 418 15.68 18.98 -6.60
C GLY A 418 15.77 19.75 -5.28
N LEU A 419 16.96 19.82 -4.68
CA LEU A 419 17.18 20.58 -3.46
C LEU A 419 17.03 22.09 -3.68
N ALA A 420 17.63 22.62 -4.76
CA ALA A 420 17.52 24.03 -5.15
C ALA A 420 16.05 24.45 -5.34
N SER A 421 15.27 23.61 -6.04
CA SER A 421 13.83 23.85 -6.25
C SER A 421 13.03 23.82 -4.95
N ASN A 422 13.37 22.94 -4.01
CA ASN A 422 12.66 22.85 -2.73
C ASN A 422 13.00 24.00 -1.77
N LEU A 423 14.22 24.53 -1.87
CA LEU A 423 14.72 25.61 -1.02
C LEU A 423 14.54 27.00 -1.62
N GLY A 424 14.23 27.10 -2.91
CA GLY A 424 14.19 28.39 -3.63
C GLY A 424 15.57 29.06 -3.70
N ILE A 425 16.65 28.28 -3.77
CA ILE A 425 18.04 28.77 -3.80
C ILE A 425 18.72 28.46 -5.13
N GLU A 426 19.81 29.15 -5.39
CA GLU A 426 20.69 28.87 -6.53
C GLU A 426 21.26 27.44 -6.49
N ARG A 427 21.41 26.84 -7.67
CA ARG A 427 21.93 25.47 -7.81
C ARG A 427 23.33 25.31 -7.18
N SER A 428 24.19 26.33 -7.30
CA SER A 428 25.53 26.32 -6.71
C SER A 428 25.48 26.24 -5.19
N ALA A 429 24.58 26.99 -4.56
CA ALA A 429 24.36 26.94 -3.12
C ALA A 429 23.83 25.56 -2.69
N ALA A 430 22.87 25.00 -3.42
CA ALA A 430 22.37 23.65 -3.15
C ALA A 430 23.47 22.59 -3.25
N THR A 431 24.35 22.66 -4.24
CA THR A 431 25.52 21.76 -4.35
C THR A 431 26.45 21.90 -3.14
N ALA A 432 26.79 23.13 -2.75
CA ALA A 432 27.65 23.37 -1.58
C ALA A 432 27.04 22.81 -0.28
N TYR A 433 25.71 22.90 -0.12
CA TYR A 433 25.01 22.28 1.01
C TYR A 433 25.10 20.76 0.99
N ILE A 434 24.89 20.14 -0.17
CA ILE A 434 25.02 18.69 -0.35
C ILE A 434 26.44 18.23 0.01
N ASP A 435 27.46 18.94 -0.48
CA ASP A 435 28.85 18.62 -0.23
C ASP A 435 29.17 18.71 1.26
N LYS A 436 28.72 19.78 1.94
CA LYS A 436 28.89 19.95 3.39
C LYS A 436 28.19 18.85 4.19
N TYR A 437 26.97 18.48 3.79
CA TYR A 437 26.23 17.38 4.42
C TYR A 437 27.01 16.07 4.33
N PHE A 438 27.54 15.74 3.15
CA PHE A 438 28.33 14.50 2.97
C PHE A 438 29.75 14.58 3.53
N GLN A 439 30.32 15.77 3.73
CA GLN A 439 31.54 15.92 4.53
C GLN A 439 31.29 15.59 6.00
N ARG A 440 30.11 15.94 6.53
CA ARG A 440 29.70 15.62 7.91
C ARG A 440 29.32 14.16 8.10
N TYR A 441 28.70 13.55 7.07
CA TYR A 441 28.26 12.15 7.06
C TYR A 441 28.88 11.38 5.89
N PRO A 442 30.22 11.17 5.89
CA PRO A 442 30.94 10.62 4.75
C PRO A 442 30.52 9.20 4.41
N ARG A 443 30.18 8.37 5.40
CA ARG A 443 29.80 6.98 5.16
C ARG A 443 28.41 6.85 4.53
N VAL A 444 27.55 7.85 4.70
CA VAL A 444 26.26 7.91 3.99
C VAL A 444 26.49 8.05 2.48
N LYS A 445 27.41 8.94 2.07
CA LYS A 445 27.75 9.09 0.64
C LYS A 445 28.32 7.80 0.07
N GLN A 446 29.27 7.18 0.79
CA GLN A 446 29.87 5.92 0.40
C GLN A 446 28.80 4.83 0.21
N TYR A 447 27.91 4.66 1.19
CA TYR A 447 26.78 3.72 1.08
C TYR A 447 25.94 3.96 -0.18
N MET A 448 25.62 5.22 -0.51
CA MET A 448 24.84 5.55 -1.71
C MET A 448 25.58 5.20 -3.00
N ASP A 449 26.88 5.46 -3.06
CA ASP A 449 27.74 5.12 -4.21
C ASP A 449 27.84 3.60 -4.38
N ASP A 450 28.13 2.86 -3.31
CA ASP A 450 28.27 1.40 -3.29
C ASP A 450 26.96 0.69 -3.63
N THR A 451 25.83 1.20 -3.12
CA THR A 451 24.49 0.66 -3.41
C THR A 451 24.15 0.82 -4.89
N ARG A 452 24.47 1.96 -5.51
CA ARG A 452 24.28 2.17 -6.96
C ARG A 452 25.13 1.21 -7.79
N ALA A 453 26.38 1.01 -7.39
CA ALA A 453 27.28 0.08 -8.08
C ALA A 453 26.76 -1.37 -7.98
N THR A 454 26.36 -1.79 -6.78
CA THR A 454 25.78 -3.12 -6.52
C THR A 454 24.50 -3.33 -7.32
N ALA A 455 23.61 -2.33 -7.35
CA ALA A 455 22.37 -2.39 -8.11
C ALA A 455 22.61 -2.57 -9.63
N LYS A 456 23.62 -1.90 -10.18
CA LYS A 456 24.00 -2.05 -11.62
C LYS A 456 24.55 -3.43 -11.93
N HIS A 457 25.32 -4.00 -11.01
CA HIS A 457 25.94 -5.31 -11.15
C HIS A 457 24.94 -6.46 -11.00
N LEU A 458 24.10 -6.43 -9.96
CA LEU A 458 23.17 -7.52 -9.62
C LEU A 458 21.78 -7.37 -10.25
N GLY A 459 21.38 -6.14 -10.62
CA GLY A 459 20.03 -5.84 -11.10
C GLY A 459 18.98 -5.69 -9.99
N TYR A 460 19.37 -5.82 -8.72
CA TYR A 460 18.51 -5.65 -7.55
C TYR A 460 19.29 -5.08 -6.35
N VAL A 461 18.56 -4.64 -5.33
CA VAL A 461 19.09 -4.29 -4.00
C VAL A 461 18.36 -5.08 -2.91
N GLU A 462 18.98 -5.23 -1.73
CA GLU A 462 18.44 -6.00 -0.62
C GLU A 462 18.18 -5.13 0.63
N THR A 463 17.18 -5.52 1.43
CA THR A 463 17.03 -5.03 2.81
C THR A 463 18.04 -5.71 3.74
N VAL A 464 18.12 -5.25 5.00
CA VAL A 464 18.97 -5.90 6.02
C VAL A 464 18.63 -7.39 6.20
N PHE A 465 17.36 -7.75 6.08
CA PHE A 465 16.88 -9.14 6.19
C PHE A 465 16.92 -9.89 4.85
N GLY A 466 17.25 -9.19 3.76
CA GLY A 466 17.48 -9.76 2.44
C GLY A 466 16.27 -9.82 1.51
N ARG A 467 15.21 -9.04 1.78
CA ARG A 467 14.14 -8.82 0.80
C ARG A 467 14.75 -8.12 -0.41
N ARG A 468 14.44 -8.62 -1.61
CA ARG A 468 14.96 -8.07 -2.87
C ARG A 468 13.99 -7.08 -3.52
N LEU A 469 14.53 -5.94 -3.96
CA LEU A 469 13.89 -5.06 -4.93
C LEU A 469 14.64 -5.14 -6.26
N TRP A 470 14.00 -5.68 -7.28
CA TRP A 470 14.50 -5.69 -8.65
C TRP A 470 14.38 -4.32 -9.31
N LEU A 471 15.40 -3.96 -10.10
CA LEU A 471 15.53 -2.66 -10.75
C LEU A 471 15.78 -2.84 -12.25
N PRO A 472 14.76 -3.21 -13.06
CA PRO A 472 14.95 -3.50 -14.48
C PRO A 472 15.58 -2.35 -15.29
N GLU A 473 15.32 -1.11 -14.88
CA GLU A 473 15.80 0.11 -15.54
C GLU A 473 17.16 0.60 -15.03
N ILE A 474 17.85 -0.14 -14.14
CA ILE A 474 19.11 0.32 -13.53
C ILE A 474 20.25 0.51 -14.53
N ASN A 475 20.20 -0.24 -15.64
CA ASN A 475 21.14 -0.15 -16.76
C ASN A 475 20.51 0.49 -18.01
N SER A 476 19.36 1.16 -17.86
CA SER A 476 18.65 1.79 -18.99
C SER A 476 19.53 2.84 -19.69
N PRO A 477 19.59 2.88 -21.03
CA PRO A 477 20.26 3.94 -21.75
C PRO A 477 19.54 5.29 -21.59
N ASN A 478 18.26 5.26 -21.20
CA ASN A 478 17.46 6.44 -20.93
C ASN A 478 17.84 7.05 -19.56
N GLY A 479 18.50 8.22 -19.59
CA GLY A 479 18.99 8.92 -18.40
C GLY A 479 17.92 9.13 -17.31
N PRO A 480 16.74 9.70 -17.63
CA PRO A 480 15.65 9.83 -16.66
C PRO A 480 15.16 8.52 -16.02
N ARG A 481 14.98 7.45 -16.81
CA ARG A 481 14.57 6.14 -16.27
C ARG A 481 15.63 5.54 -15.38
N ARG A 482 16.89 5.57 -15.82
CA ARG A 482 18.05 5.12 -15.03
C ARG A 482 18.16 5.91 -13.72
N GLY A 483 18.03 7.24 -13.77
CA GLY A 483 18.07 8.09 -12.57
C GLY A 483 16.91 7.85 -11.60
N ALA A 484 15.75 7.38 -12.08
CA ALA A 484 14.68 6.91 -11.21
C ALA A 484 15.04 5.56 -10.54
N ALA A 485 15.60 4.61 -11.29
CA ALA A 485 16.06 3.33 -10.74
C ALA A 485 17.21 3.49 -9.73
N GLU A 486 18.17 4.38 -9.99
CA GLU A 486 19.28 4.67 -9.05
C GLU A 486 18.77 5.28 -7.74
N ARG A 487 17.73 6.12 -7.76
CA ARG A 487 17.08 6.63 -6.55
C ARG A 487 16.31 5.54 -5.81
N ALA A 488 15.61 4.68 -6.54
CA ALA A 488 14.93 3.53 -5.97
C ALA A 488 15.92 2.56 -5.29
N ALA A 489 17.10 2.35 -5.89
CA ALA A 489 18.17 1.52 -5.34
C ALA A 489 18.62 1.99 -3.95
N ILE A 490 18.74 3.31 -3.75
CA ILE A 490 19.13 3.89 -2.45
C ILE A 490 17.98 3.82 -1.44
N ASN A 491 16.77 4.11 -1.89
CA ASN A 491 15.60 4.22 -1.02
C ASN A 491 15.10 2.85 -0.50
N ALA A 492 15.03 1.86 -1.39
CA ALA A 492 14.37 0.60 -1.10
C ALA A 492 14.96 -0.20 0.07
N PRO A 493 16.29 -0.29 0.27
CA PRO A 493 16.85 -0.96 1.43
C PRO A 493 16.35 -0.35 2.74
N MET A 494 16.22 0.98 2.82
CA MET A 494 15.71 1.65 4.02
C MET A 494 14.21 1.42 4.22
N GLN A 495 13.41 1.68 3.19
CA GLN A 495 11.95 1.54 3.27
C GLN A 495 11.51 0.09 3.49
N GLY A 496 12.20 -0.86 2.85
CA GLY A 496 11.94 -2.28 3.00
C GLY A 496 12.42 -2.82 4.34
N THR A 497 13.58 -2.40 4.84
CA THR A 497 14.00 -2.77 6.21
C THR A 497 13.02 -2.23 7.25
N ALA A 498 12.49 -1.02 7.05
CA ALA A 498 11.44 -0.49 7.92
C ALA A 498 10.15 -1.34 7.86
N ALA A 499 9.77 -1.80 6.66
CA ALA A 499 8.64 -2.70 6.50
C ALA A 499 8.86 -4.04 7.20
N ASP A 500 10.05 -4.63 7.04
CA ASP A 500 10.44 -5.89 7.68
C ASP A 500 10.40 -5.76 9.21
N LEU A 501 10.92 -4.66 9.78
CA LEU A 501 10.88 -4.40 11.22
C LEU A 501 9.46 -4.22 11.77
N ILE A 502 8.59 -3.53 11.04
CA ILE A 502 7.17 -3.39 11.43
C ILE A 502 6.49 -4.76 11.42
N LYS A 503 6.71 -5.56 10.37
CA LYS A 503 6.18 -6.92 10.25
C LYS A 503 6.67 -7.83 11.38
N LEU A 504 7.96 -7.80 11.71
CA LEU A 504 8.53 -8.55 12.83
C LEU A 504 7.93 -8.11 14.18
N ALA A 505 7.71 -6.81 14.38
CA ALA A 505 7.05 -6.31 15.59
C ALA A 505 5.59 -6.79 15.68
N MET A 506 4.87 -6.83 14.56
CA MET A 506 3.50 -7.36 14.49
C MET A 506 3.44 -8.85 14.81
N ILE A 507 4.48 -9.63 14.48
CA ILE A 507 4.55 -11.05 14.83
C ILE A 507 4.83 -11.24 16.33
N ALA A 508 5.66 -10.37 16.91
CA ALA A 508 6.11 -10.48 18.30
C ALA A 508 5.06 -10.03 19.33
N VAL A 509 4.17 -9.11 18.95
CA VAL A 509 3.07 -8.57 19.78
C VAL A 509 1.80 -9.39 19.57
#